data_AF-A0A6A8QE96-F1
#
_entry.id   AF-A0A6A8QE96-F1
#
_cell.length_a   1.000
_cell.length_b   1.000
_cell.length_c   1.000
_cell.angle_alpha   90.00
_cell.angle_beta   90.00
_cell.angle_gamma   90.00
#
_symmetry.space_group_name_H-M   'P 1'
#
loop_
_entity.id
_entity.type
_entity.pdbx_description
1 polymer ?
#
loop_
_entity_poly.entity_id
_entity_poly.type
_entity_poly.pdbx_seq_one_letter_code
_entity_poly.pdbx_strand_id
1 'polypeptide(L)'
;MLTERDLVWCDPDAQAREARRKAGLMLEDANACARARGVENLREAMAGGTNFAFETTLGASTIPRLLMDASATHDVMMGFCGLSSPEMDIERVALRVSQGGPSILRKRSAPTGPVPSPT
;
A
#
# COMPACT_ATOMS: atom_id res chain seq x y z
N MET A 1 12.67 -12.43 12.02
CA MET A 1 12.58 -12.20 10.56
C MET A 1 12.61 -10.72 10.14
N LEU A 2 12.03 -9.75 10.87
CA LEU A 2 12.21 -8.29 10.60
C LEU A 2 13.05 -7.58 11.68
N THR A 3 12.85 -7.94 12.95
CA THR A 3 13.63 -7.45 14.11
C THR A 3 15.07 -7.97 14.16
N GLU A 4 15.40 -9.00 13.39
CA GLU A 4 16.75 -9.60 13.34
C GLU A 4 17.71 -8.85 12.40
N ARG A 5 17.23 -7.80 11.70
CA ARG A 5 17.99 -7.07 10.68
C ARG A 5 18.17 -5.58 10.98
N ASP A 6 17.84 -5.12 12.19
CA ASP A 6 17.84 -3.69 12.57
C ASP A 6 17.14 -2.78 11.54
N LEU A 7 16.10 -3.32 10.91
CA LEU A 7 15.32 -2.62 9.88
C LEU A 7 14.25 -1.76 10.53
N VAL A 8 14.30 -0.46 10.27
CA VAL A 8 13.20 0.45 10.61
C VAL A 8 12.01 0.13 9.71
N TRP A 9 10.98 -0.49 10.28
CA TRP A 9 9.74 -0.81 9.58
C TRP A 9 8.85 0.43 9.45
N CYS A 10 8.51 0.77 8.21
CA CYS A 10 7.61 1.86 7.88
C CYS A 10 6.18 1.35 7.69
N ASP A 11 5.36 1.53 8.74
CA ASP A 11 3.90 1.33 8.70
C ASP A 11 3.21 2.62 8.19
N PRO A 12 2.60 2.61 6.98
CA PRO A 12 1.93 3.77 6.41
C PRO A 12 0.70 4.22 7.22
N ASP A 13 0.02 3.33 7.93
CA ASP A 13 -1.13 3.69 8.78
C ASP A 13 -0.66 4.37 10.07
N ALA A 14 0.46 3.94 10.66
CA ALA A 14 1.10 4.66 11.76
C ALA A 14 1.53 6.08 11.33
N GLN A 15 2.12 6.21 10.15
CA GLN A 15 2.51 7.52 9.60
C GLN A 15 1.31 8.42 9.34
N ALA A 16 0.23 7.88 8.76
CA ALA A 16 -0.99 8.65 8.53
C ALA A 16 -1.63 9.10 9.85
N ARG A 17 -1.74 8.22 10.86
CA ARG A 17 -2.22 8.59 12.20
C ARG A 17 -1.38 9.70 12.81
N GLU A 18 -0.06 9.62 12.66
CA GLU A 18 0.85 10.64 13.18
C GLU A 18 0.70 11.98 12.46
N ALA A 19 0.55 11.97 11.14
CA ALA A 19 0.30 13.17 10.34
C ALA A 19 -1.02 13.85 10.74
N ARG A 20 -2.09 13.07 10.98
CA ARG A 20 -3.34 13.60 11.53
C ARG A 20 -3.15 14.24 12.90
N ARG A 21 -2.43 13.55 13.80
CA ARG A 21 -2.19 14.03 15.17
C ARG A 21 -1.39 15.34 15.20
N LYS A 22 -0.32 15.43 14.40
CA LYS A 22 0.60 16.57 14.40
C LYS A 22 0.10 17.78 13.61
N ALA A 23 -0.47 17.53 12.44
CA ALA A 23 -0.81 18.59 11.48
C ALA A 23 -2.32 18.82 11.35
N GLY A 24 -3.16 18.06 12.09
CA GLY A 24 -4.62 18.21 12.03
C GLY A 24 -5.22 17.81 10.68
N LEU A 25 -4.50 17.01 9.89
CA LEU A 25 -4.92 16.65 8.53
C LEU A 25 -6.17 15.78 8.54
N MET A 26 -6.96 15.94 7.47
CA MET A 26 -8.01 14.98 7.14
C MET A 26 -7.39 13.63 6.79
N LEU A 27 -8.17 12.55 6.91
CA LEU A 27 -7.68 11.18 6.73
C LEU A 27 -7.08 10.98 5.32
N GLU A 28 -7.72 11.52 4.29
CA GLU A 28 -7.25 11.37 2.92
C GLU A 28 -5.90 12.06 2.68
N ASP A 29 -5.74 13.29 3.18
CA ASP A 29 -4.50 14.06 3.09
C ASP A 29 -3.38 13.40 3.90
N ALA A 30 -3.69 12.92 5.11
CA ALA A 30 -2.72 12.19 5.92
C ALA A 30 -2.24 10.90 5.22
N ASN A 31 -3.15 10.16 4.59
CA ASN A 31 -2.81 8.99 3.79
C ASN A 31 -1.98 9.38 2.55
N ALA A 32 -2.29 10.51 1.91
CA ALA A 32 -1.50 11.01 0.79
C ALA A 32 -0.07 11.38 1.22
N CYS A 33 0.08 12.08 2.35
CA CYS A 33 1.38 12.38 2.94
C CYS A 33 2.18 11.12 3.29
N ALA A 34 1.55 10.12 3.92
CA ALA A 34 2.21 8.86 4.25
C ALA A 34 2.70 8.13 2.99
N ARG A 35 1.87 8.08 1.92
CA ARG A 35 2.28 7.50 0.63
C ARG A 35 3.45 8.25 0.01
N ALA A 36 3.40 9.58 -0.04
CA ALA A 36 4.47 10.40 -0.59
C ALA A 36 5.79 10.17 0.16
N ARG A 37 5.73 10.15 1.50
CA ARG A 37 6.89 9.90 2.34
C ARG A 37 7.47 8.50 2.17
N GLY A 38 6.63 7.48 2.02
CA GLY A 38 7.09 6.12 1.72
C GLY A 38 7.86 6.04 0.39
N VAL A 39 7.39 6.75 -0.64
CA VAL A 39 8.09 6.85 -1.94
C VAL A 39 9.43 7.57 -1.81
N GLU A 40 9.48 8.66 -1.05
CA GLU A 40 10.72 9.41 -0.79
C GLU A 40 11.75 8.55 -0.05
N ASN A 41 11.35 7.91 1.05
CA ASN A 41 12.23 7.04 1.83
C ASN A 41 12.79 5.88 0.98
N LEU A 42 11.97 5.28 0.10
CA LEU A 42 12.45 4.23 -0.80
C LEU A 42 13.53 4.76 -1.76
N ARG A 43 13.32 5.95 -2.33
CA ARG A 43 14.32 6.57 -3.23
C ARG A 43 15.60 6.93 -2.49
N GLU A 44 15.49 7.46 -1.28
CA GLU A 44 16.64 7.77 -0.43
C GLU A 44 17.44 6.51 -0.10
N ALA A 45 16.77 5.41 0.23
CA ALA A 45 17.42 4.13 0.49
C ALA A 45 18.15 3.59 -0.75
N MET A 46 17.49 3.63 -1.92
CA MET A 46 18.10 3.25 -3.19
C MET A 46 19.33 4.10 -3.54
N ALA A 47 19.26 5.41 -3.31
CA ALA A 47 20.37 6.33 -3.59
C ALA A 47 21.51 6.18 -2.57
N GLY A 48 21.19 5.89 -1.32
CA GLY A 48 22.16 5.70 -0.23
C GLY A 48 22.76 4.30 -0.14
N GLY A 49 22.23 3.32 -0.90
CA GLY A 49 22.62 1.92 -0.76
C GLY A 49 22.27 1.34 0.62
N THR A 50 21.20 1.86 1.25
CA THR A 50 20.79 1.46 2.59
C THR A 50 19.54 0.60 2.55
N ASN A 51 19.31 -0.16 3.62
CA ASN A 51 18.14 -1.02 3.69
C ASN A 51 16.88 -0.24 4.11
N PHE A 52 15.74 -0.56 3.51
CA PHE A 52 14.45 0.01 3.86
C PHE A 52 13.35 -1.06 3.85
N ALA A 53 12.54 -1.08 4.91
CA ALA A 53 11.44 -2.03 5.06
C ALA A 53 10.14 -1.25 5.26
N PHE A 54 9.11 -1.57 4.47
CA PHE A 54 7.85 -0.82 4.49
C PHE A 54 6.68 -1.69 4.03
N GLU A 55 5.48 -1.34 4.50
CA GLU A 55 4.24 -1.88 3.96
C GLU A 55 3.75 -1.04 2.79
N THR A 56 3.17 -1.68 1.78
CA THR A 56 2.60 -0.98 0.64
C THR A 56 1.51 -1.81 -0.04
N THR A 57 0.61 -1.12 -0.74
CA THR A 57 -0.30 -1.76 -1.69
C THR A 57 0.25 -1.65 -3.10
N LEU A 58 0.28 -2.73 -3.85
CA LEU A 58 0.74 -2.74 -5.26
C LEU A 58 -0.39 -2.37 -6.26
N GLY A 59 -1.41 -1.65 -5.81
CA GLY A 59 -2.59 -1.28 -6.63
C GLY A 59 -2.34 -0.14 -7.63
N ALA A 60 -1.16 0.50 -7.59
CA ALA A 60 -0.74 1.55 -8.51
C ALA A 60 0.63 1.21 -9.11
N SER A 61 1.08 1.96 -10.12
CA SER A 61 2.31 1.64 -10.86
C SER A 61 3.61 2.15 -10.21
N THR A 62 3.53 3.15 -9.32
CA THR A 62 4.73 3.83 -8.79
C THR A 62 5.64 2.90 -7.99
N ILE A 63 5.09 2.21 -6.98
CA ILE A 63 5.87 1.33 -6.11
C ILE A 63 6.38 0.10 -6.88
N PRO A 64 5.57 -0.64 -7.67
CA PRO A 64 6.09 -1.72 -8.50
C PRO A 64 7.26 -1.30 -9.39
N ARG A 65 7.19 -0.10 -10.00
CA ARG A 65 8.29 0.41 -10.83
C ARG A 65 9.55 0.67 -10.01
N LEU A 66 9.43 1.31 -8.86
CA LEU A 66 10.58 1.56 -7.98
C LEU A 66 11.20 0.26 -7.44
N LEU A 67 10.39 -0.76 -7.16
CA LEU A 67 10.90 -2.07 -6.75
C LEU A 67 11.67 -2.77 -7.89
N MET A 68 11.17 -2.67 -9.13
CA MET A 68 11.91 -3.15 -10.32
C MET A 68 13.24 -2.38 -10.47
N ASP A 69 13.22 -1.06 -10.36
CA ASP A 69 14.44 -0.25 -10.43
C ASP A 69 15.43 -0.60 -9.30
N ALA A 70 14.94 -0.82 -8.08
CA ALA A 70 15.75 -1.21 -6.93
C ALA A 70 16.41 -2.59 -7.10
N SER A 71 15.74 -3.53 -7.78
CA SER A 71 16.28 -4.87 -8.02
C SER A 71 17.58 -4.90 -8.84
N ALA A 72 17.91 -3.81 -9.54
CA ALA A 72 19.17 -3.69 -10.24
C ALA A 72 20.38 -3.49 -9.30
N THR A 73 20.15 -3.05 -8.06
CA THR A 73 21.20 -2.68 -7.10
C THR A 73 21.01 -3.27 -5.70
N HIS A 74 19.82 -3.77 -5.37
CA HIS A 74 19.45 -4.29 -4.07
C HIS A 74 18.73 -5.64 -4.18
N ASP A 75 18.86 -6.45 -3.12
CA ASP A 75 18.00 -7.60 -2.94
C ASP A 75 16.60 -7.16 -2.51
N VAL A 76 15.59 -7.48 -3.32
CA VAL A 76 14.19 -7.13 -3.03
C VAL A 76 13.45 -8.36 -2.50
N MET A 77 13.05 -8.31 -1.23
CA MET A 77 12.21 -9.34 -0.60
C MET A 77 10.78 -8.82 -0.40
N MET A 78 9.80 -9.56 -0.92
CA MET A 78 8.39 -9.21 -0.79
C MET A 78 7.62 -10.32 -0.07
N GLY A 79 6.87 -9.93 0.97
CA GLY A 79 5.85 -10.76 1.61
C GLY A 79 4.47 -10.25 1.22
N PHE A 80 3.60 -11.15 0.77
CA PHE A 80 2.21 -10.82 0.44
C PHE A 80 1.29 -11.20 1.59
N CYS A 81 0.55 -10.21 2.11
CA CYS A 81 -0.51 -10.42 3.09
C CYS A 81 -1.86 -10.41 2.36
N GLY A 82 -2.37 -11.60 2.03
CA GLY A 82 -3.65 -11.78 1.36
C GLY A 82 -4.67 -12.54 2.21
N LEU A 83 -5.94 -12.39 1.89
CA LEU A 83 -7.02 -13.26 2.39
C LEU A 83 -7.21 -14.43 1.40
N SER A 84 -7.81 -15.54 1.85
CA SER A 84 -8.03 -16.70 0.97
C SER A 84 -9.11 -16.49 -0.11
N SER A 85 -9.88 -15.40 -0.05
CA SER A 85 -10.77 -14.98 -1.13
C SER A 85 -11.02 -13.47 -1.14
N PRO A 86 -11.35 -12.88 -2.31
CA PRO A 86 -11.76 -11.47 -2.42
C PRO A 86 -13.02 -11.12 -1.62
N GLU A 87 -13.94 -12.07 -1.46
CA GLU A 87 -15.21 -11.88 -0.75
C GLU A 87 -14.97 -11.54 0.72
N MET A 88 -13.99 -12.17 1.37
CA MET A 88 -13.63 -11.81 2.74
C MET A 88 -13.08 -10.39 2.88
N ASP A 89 -12.40 -9.86 1.86
CA ASP A 89 -11.96 -8.47 1.89
C ASP A 89 -13.17 -7.52 1.80
N ILE A 90 -14.15 -7.86 0.96
CA ILE A 90 -15.42 -7.13 0.85
C ILE A 90 -16.18 -7.14 2.18
N GLU A 91 -16.30 -8.31 2.82
CA GLU A 91 -16.95 -8.44 4.14
C GLU A 91 -16.23 -7.62 5.21
N ARG A 92 -14.89 -7.65 5.23
CA ARG A 92 -14.07 -6.86 6.16
C ARG A 92 -14.29 -5.36 5.98
N VAL A 93 -14.38 -4.89 4.73
CA VAL A 93 -14.70 -3.50 4.41
C VAL A 93 -16.11 -3.14 4.86
N ALA A 94 -17.10 -4.00 4.57
CA ALA A 94 -18.48 -3.79 4.98
C ALA A 94 -18.61 -3.67 6.50
N LEU A 95 -17.95 -4.55 7.24
CA LEU A 95 -17.88 -4.49 8.71
C LEU A 95 -17.25 -3.17 9.18
N ARG A 96 -16.11 -2.77 8.62
CA ARG A 96 -15.46 -1.49 8.93
C ARG A 96 -16.39 -0.30 8.69
N VAL A 97 -17.11 -0.29 7.56
CA VAL A 97 -18.06 0.78 7.22
C VAL A 97 -19.23 0.81 8.21
N SER A 98 -19.76 -0.36 8.58
CA SER A 98 -20.83 -0.46 9.58
C SER A 98 -20.44 0.10 10.95
N GLN A 99 -19.14 0.08 11.27
CA GLN A 99 -18.53 0.65 12.48
C GLN A 99 -18.14 2.14 12.34
N GLY A 100 -18.57 2.81 11.26
CA GLY A 100 -18.28 4.23 11.02
C GLY A 100 -16.92 4.51 10.36
N GLY A 101 -16.23 3.48 9.89
CA GLY A 101 -15.01 3.64 9.10
C GLY A 101 -15.28 4.04 7.65
N PRO A 102 -14.27 4.54 6.92
CA PRO A 102 -14.45 5.01 5.54
C PRO A 102 -14.73 3.85 4.58
N SER A 103 -15.62 4.09 3.61
CA SER A 103 -15.86 3.17 2.50
C SER A 103 -14.73 3.23 1.47
N ILE A 104 -14.40 2.10 0.85
CA ILE A 104 -13.51 2.05 -0.31
C ILE A 104 -14.33 1.72 -1.56
N LEU A 105 -14.46 2.69 -2.46
CA LEU A 105 -15.12 2.46 -3.74
C LEU A 105 -14.23 1.57 -4.62
N ARG A 106 -14.69 0.37 -4.96
CA ARG A 106 -14.04 -0.45 -5.98
C ARG A 106 -14.19 0.23 -7.34
N LYS A 107 -13.10 0.72 -7.92
CA LYS A 107 -13.07 0.97 -9.37
C LYS A 107 -13.13 -0.38 -10.08
N ARG A 108 -14.27 -0.70 -10.69
CA ARG A 108 -14.44 -1.90 -11.49
C ARG A 108 -13.55 -1.76 -12.74
N SER A 109 -12.55 -2.61 -12.91
CA SER A 109 -11.98 -2.85 -14.24
C SER A 109 -13.09 -3.41 -15.14
N ALA A 110 -13.29 -2.80 -16.30
CA ALA A 110 -14.27 -3.28 -17.27
C ALA A 110 -14.00 -4.76 -17.59
N PRO A 111 -15.03 -5.61 -17.74
CA PRO A 111 -14.83 -6.99 -18.16
C PRO A 111 -14.16 -7.01 -19.54
N THR A 112 -12.90 -7.46 -19.59
CA THR A 112 -12.22 -7.83 -20.83
C THR A 112 -12.72 -9.20 -21.26
N GLY A 113 -13.92 -9.23 -21.85
CA GLY A 113 -14.49 -10.43 -22.45
C GLY A 113 -15.65 -10.04 -23.36
N PRO A 114 -15.78 -10.67 -24.55
CA PRO A 114 -16.89 -10.37 -25.45
C PRO A 114 -18.21 -10.74 -24.76
N VAL A 115 -19.15 -9.80 -24.77
CA VAL A 115 -20.53 -10.05 -24.37
C VAL A 115 -21.12 -11.05 -25.37
N PRO A 116 -21.59 -12.24 -24.96
CA PRO A 116 -22.21 -13.17 -25.89
C PRO A 116 -23.52 -12.58 -26.40
N SER A 117 -23.68 -12.60 -27.72
CA SER A 117 -24.90 -12.15 -28.40
C SER A 117 -26.09 -13.05 -28.04
N PRO A 118 -27.28 -12.50 -27.77
CA PRO A 118 -28.46 -13.32 -27.52
C PRO A 118 -28.89 -14.02 -28.82
N THR A 119 -29.25 -15.29 -28.69
CA THR A 119 -29.82 -16.14 -29.75
C THR A 119 -31.31 -15.90 -29.87
#